data_AF-A0AAD9XZP2-F1
#
_entry.id   AF-A0AAD9XZP2-F1
#
_cell.length_a   1.000
_cell.length_b   1.000
_cell.length_c   1.000
_cell.angle_alpha   90.00
_cell.angle_beta   90.00
_cell.angle_gamma   90.00
#
_symmetry.space_group_name_H-M   'P 1'
#
loop_
_entity.id
_entity.type
_entity.pdbx_description
1 polymer ?
#
loop_
_entity_poly.entity_id
_entity_poly.type
_entity_poly.pdbx_seq_one_letter_code
_entity_poly.pdbx_strand_id
1 'polypeptide(L)'
;MSQTTTSPIVQKRCLLWDWTNTRDRPSAIDQLFQCSDDVQTSSDILPFKSVHNWNAWYPPELKGRLPFRPMIRTRAQIDTEEWDWIRDSDAEMVHYLNEPERQGISPEDAAGWWLKKVVPELRGKRGKKLVGPACASDEAGDRWLATFMELVGKSENGNPDFLGVHYYSGDLEHAKRYIASMHEKYGLPLSVSEIASISRDGKEVERFTEKLSEWMDAQEWIDEYGWFGCMAHCADDFVSPAAQLMDADGQFTPLMRLLMKTS
;
A
#
# COMPACT_ATOMS: atom_id res chain seq x y z
N MET A 1 -18.15 -14.04 -36.87
CA MET A 1 -17.79 -12.79 -36.15
C MET A 1 -17.21 -13.22 -34.83
N SER A 2 -15.88 -13.23 -34.71
CA SER A 2 -15.19 -13.60 -33.46
C SER A 2 -15.32 -12.41 -32.51
N GLN A 3 -16.09 -12.55 -31.44
CA GLN A 3 -16.09 -11.58 -30.36
C GLN A 3 -14.79 -11.77 -29.58
N THR A 4 -13.83 -10.88 -29.79
CA THR A 4 -12.67 -10.73 -28.91
C THR A 4 -13.19 -10.24 -27.57
N THR A 5 -13.42 -11.15 -26.63
CA THR A 5 -13.61 -10.84 -25.22
C THR A 5 -12.28 -10.36 -24.67
N THR A 6 -12.09 -9.04 -24.57
CA THR A 6 -10.98 -8.47 -23.81
C THR A 6 -11.20 -8.81 -22.33
N SER A 7 -10.27 -9.54 -21.72
CA SER A 7 -10.27 -9.75 -20.27
C SER A 7 -10.28 -8.39 -19.55
N PRO A 8 -11.02 -8.23 -18.44
CA PRO A 8 -10.98 -6.99 -17.66
C PRO A 8 -9.57 -6.75 -17.11
N ILE A 9 -9.09 -5.52 -17.22
CA ILE A 9 -7.78 -5.09 -16.72
C ILE A 9 -7.75 -5.23 -15.19
N VAL A 10 -6.69 -5.85 -14.66
CA VAL A 10 -6.50 -6.00 -13.21
C VAL A 10 -5.99 -4.68 -12.63
N GLN A 11 -6.79 -4.03 -11.79
CA GLN A 11 -6.42 -2.81 -11.07
C GLN A 11 -6.18 -3.13 -9.59
N LYS A 12 -4.94 -3.45 -9.23
CA LYS A 12 -4.53 -3.74 -7.85
C LYS A 12 -3.33 -2.93 -7.37
N ARG A 13 -2.72 -2.09 -8.22
CA ARG A 13 -1.53 -1.34 -7.81
C ARG A 13 -1.94 -0.13 -6.96
N CYS A 14 -1.24 0.10 -5.86
CA CYS A 14 -1.33 1.31 -5.05
C CYS A 14 -0.09 2.18 -5.31
N LEU A 15 -0.28 3.46 -5.64
CA LEU A 15 0.85 4.39 -5.72
C LEU A 15 1.23 4.83 -4.31
N LEU A 16 2.43 4.47 -3.89
CA LEU A 16 3.02 4.97 -2.66
C LEU A 16 3.66 6.34 -2.92
N TRP A 17 2.98 7.41 -2.51
CA TRP A 17 3.33 8.79 -2.80
C TRP A 17 3.89 9.48 -1.55
N ASP A 18 5.21 9.47 -1.40
CA ASP A 18 5.84 10.05 -0.21
C ASP A 18 5.57 11.56 -0.09
N TRP A 19 5.50 12.05 1.15
CA TRP A 19 5.24 13.46 1.45
C TRP A 19 6.30 14.40 0.86
N THR A 20 7.54 13.94 0.64
CA THR A 20 8.57 14.72 -0.05
C THR A 20 8.18 15.05 -1.48
N ASN A 21 7.36 14.22 -2.12
CA ASN A 21 6.85 14.52 -3.46
C ASN A 21 5.84 15.66 -3.41
N THR A 22 4.94 15.69 -2.44
CA THR A 22 4.03 16.83 -2.26
C THR A 22 4.81 18.11 -1.98
N ARG A 23 5.89 18.03 -1.18
CA ARG A 23 6.73 19.18 -0.85
C ARG A 23 7.51 19.70 -2.06
N ASP A 24 8.17 18.82 -2.80
CA ASP A 24 9.22 19.21 -3.75
C ASP A 24 8.85 18.95 -5.21
N ARG A 25 7.95 18.00 -5.48
CA ARG A 25 7.60 17.49 -6.83
C ARG A 25 6.10 17.24 -7.02
N PRO A 26 5.20 18.16 -6.63
CA PRO A 26 3.76 17.89 -6.67
C PRO A 26 3.24 17.61 -8.09
N SER A 27 3.87 18.18 -9.13
CA SER A 27 3.52 17.92 -10.52
C SER A 27 3.95 16.54 -11.03
N ALA A 28 4.86 15.84 -10.33
CA ALA A 28 5.37 14.56 -10.82
C ALA A 28 4.27 13.49 -10.91
N ILE A 29 3.23 13.57 -10.08
CA ILE A 29 2.08 12.65 -10.14
C ILE A 29 1.29 12.79 -11.45
N ASP A 30 1.37 13.94 -12.14
CA ASP A 30 0.68 14.14 -13.42
C ASP A 30 1.22 13.19 -14.50
N GLN A 31 2.49 12.74 -14.40
CA GLN A 31 3.06 11.72 -15.29
C GLN A 31 2.29 10.39 -15.24
N LEU A 32 1.61 10.08 -14.13
CA LEU A 32 0.80 8.86 -14.03
C LEU A 32 -0.40 8.91 -14.98
N PHE A 33 -0.90 10.12 -15.27
CA PHE A 33 -2.13 10.35 -16.02
C PHE A 33 -1.89 10.88 -17.44
N GLN A 34 -0.64 11.16 -17.80
CA GLN A 34 -0.25 11.62 -19.13
C GLN A 34 0.05 10.40 -20.01
N CYS A 35 -0.94 9.96 -20.79
CA CYS A 35 -0.66 9.10 -21.95
C CYS A 35 -0.02 9.97 -23.04
N SER A 36 1.11 9.51 -23.61
CA SER A 36 1.82 10.16 -24.71
C SER A 36 0.86 10.58 -25.83
N ASP A 37 1.03 11.82 -26.30
CA ASP A 37 0.19 12.58 -27.25
C ASP A 37 -0.12 11.95 -28.63
N ASP A 38 0.08 10.65 -28.88
CA ASP A 38 0.00 10.11 -30.24
C ASP A 38 -1.05 9.03 -30.53
N VAL A 39 -1.78 8.48 -29.56
CA VAL A 39 -2.97 7.67 -29.91
C VAL A 39 -4.05 7.75 -28.85
N GLN A 40 -5.18 8.32 -29.24
CA GLN A 40 -6.46 8.15 -28.56
C GLN A 40 -6.94 6.70 -28.77
N THR A 41 -6.26 5.73 -28.16
CA THR A 41 -6.79 4.37 -28.02
C THR A 41 -7.70 4.35 -26.82
N SER A 42 -8.97 4.07 -27.07
CA SER A 42 -9.97 3.74 -26.06
C SER A 42 -9.51 2.57 -25.17
N SER A 43 -8.89 2.87 -24.03
CA SER A 43 -9.04 2.16 -22.75
C SER A 43 -8.29 2.92 -21.66
N ASP A 44 -9.00 3.89 -21.10
CA ASP A 44 -8.67 4.74 -19.95
C ASP A 44 -8.51 3.97 -18.64
N ILE A 45 -7.60 3.00 -18.54
CA ILE A 45 -7.50 2.17 -17.33
C ILE A 45 -6.05 2.03 -16.89
N LEU A 46 -5.63 2.92 -15.98
CA LEU A 46 -4.39 2.78 -15.22
C LEU A 46 -4.45 1.49 -14.40
N PRO A 47 -3.36 0.71 -14.29
CA PRO A 47 -3.34 -0.47 -13.42
C PRO A 47 -3.35 -0.11 -11.92
N PHE A 48 -3.34 1.19 -11.61
CA PHE A 48 -3.42 1.76 -10.27
C PHE A 48 -4.87 1.91 -9.81
N LYS A 49 -5.16 1.36 -8.63
CA LYS A 49 -6.44 1.39 -7.93
C LYS A 49 -6.53 2.53 -6.92
N SER A 50 -5.41 2.92 -6.32
CA SER A 50 -5.38 3.85 -5.19
C SER A 50 -4.04 4.55 -5.03
N VAL A 51 -4.01 5.55 -4.14
CA VAL A 51 -2.81 6.27 -3.69
C VAL A 51 -2.74 6.26 -2.16
N HIS A 52 -1.54 6.07 -1.62
CA HIS A 52 -1.24 6.08 -0.20
C HIS A 52 0.00 6.94 0.07
N ASN A 53 0.03 7.73 1.15
CA ASN A 53 1.16 8.61 1.46
C ASN A 53 1.65 8.52 2.91
N TRP A 54 1.27 7.47 3.66
CA TRP A 54 1.58 7.29 5.08
C TRP A 54 1.05 8.38 6.04
N ASN A 55 0.14 9.24 5.57
CA ASN A 55 -0.35 10.37 6.35
C ASN A 55 -1.89 10.40 6.41
N ALA A 56 -2.41 11.20 7.35
CA ALA A 56 -3.83 11.50 7.46
C ALA A 56 -4.33 12.41 6.32
N TRP A 57 -3.50 13.37 5.90
CA TRP A 57 -3.87 14.42 4.95
C TRP A 57 -3.83 13.93 3.50
N TYR A 58 -4.79 14.43 2.71
CA TYR A 58 -4.93 14.14 1.29
C TYR A 58 -3.91 14.92 0.44
N PRO A 59 -3.17 14.29 -0.49
CA PRO A 59 -2.26 14.99 -1.39
C PRO A 59 -3.04 15.82 -2.42
N PRO A 60 -3.06 17.17 -2.32
CA PRO A 60 -3.92 18.00 -3.17
C PRO A 60 -3.62 17.85 -4.66
N GLU A 61 -2.37 17.55 -5.02
CA GLU A 61 -1.94 17.27 -6.38
C GLU A 61 -2.61 16.03 -6.98
N LEU A 62 -3.20 15.12 -6.20
CA LEU A 62 -3.93 13.97 -6.72
C LEU A 62 -5.24 14.37 -7.42
N LYS A 63 -5.84 15.52 -7.07
CA LYS A 63 -6.99 16.13 -7.76
C LYS A 63 -8.19 15.19 -7.96
N GLY A 64 -8.43 14.27 -7.02
CA GLY A 64 -9.51 13.29 -7.07
C GLY A 64 -9.38 12.20 -8.14
N ARG A 65 -8.21 12.07 -8.80
CA ARG A 65 -8.04 11.16 -9.95
C ARG A 65 -7.97 9.68 -9.59
N LEU A 66 -7.60 9.37 -8.35
CA LEU A 66 -7.65 8.02 -7.78
C LEU A 66 -8.12 8.09 -6.32
N PRO A 67 -8.75 7.02 -5.80
CA PRO A 67 -9.04 6.87 -4.38
C PRO A 67 -7.78 7.01 -3.51
N PHE A 68 -7.88 7.79 -2.44
CA PHE A 68 -6.80 7.95 -1.46
C PHE A 68 -7.03 7.05 -0.23
N ARG A 69 -5.94 6.52 0.31
CA ARG A 69 -5.90 5.68 1.53
C ARG A 69 -5.20 6.46 2.65
N PRO A 70 -5.92 7.20 3.50
CA PRO A 70 -5.31 7.85 4.65
C PRO A 70 -4.78 6.82 5.66
N MET A 71 -3.79 7.23 6.45
CA MET A 71 -3.16 6.39 7.46
C MET A 71 -3.26 6.99 8.85
N ILE A 72 -3.65 6.16 9.81
CA ILE A 72 -3.30 6.35 11.22
C ILE A 72 -1.91 5.78 11.41
N ARG A 73 -0.84 6.53 11.08
CA ARG A 73 0.53 5.98 11.07
C ARG A 73 1.03 5.59 12.46
N THR A 74 0.68 6.41 13.45
CA THR A 74 1.09 6.30 14.85
C THR A 74 -0.08 6.69 15.77
N ARG A 75 0.15 6.68 17.10
CA ARG A 75 -0.81 7.23 18.06
C ARG A 75 -1.14 8.72 17.83
N ALA A 76 -0.21 9.50 17.30
CA ALA A 76 -0.39 10.94 17.11
C ALA A 76 -1.63 11.26 16.24
N GLN A 77 -1.88 10.46 15.20
CA GLN A 77 -3.04 10.62 14.31
C GLN A 77 -4.37 10.33 15.02
N ILE A 78 -4.36 9.64 16.17
CA ILE A 78 -5.54 9.36 16.96
C ILE A 78 -5.83 10.51 17.93
N ASP A 79 -4.79 11.17 18.43
CA ASP A 79 -4.89 12.11 19.55
C ASP A 79 -4.90 13.59 19.12
N THR A 80 -4.79 13.87 17.81
CA THR A 80 -4.72 15.24 17.25
C THR A 80 -5.87 15.51 16.26
N GLU A 81 -5.89 16.71 15.68
CA GLU A 81 -6.85 17.10 14.62
C GLU A 81 -6.76 16.22 13.37
N GLU A 82 -5.64 15.53 13.14
CA GLU A 82 -5.47 14.56 12.06
C GLU A 82 -6.51 13.44 12.14
N TRP A 83 -6.99 13.12 13.35
CA TRP A 83 -8.09 12.17 13.53
C TRP A 83 -9.34 12.62 12.79
N ASP A 84 -9.68 13.90 12.88
CA ASP A 84 -10.87 14.45 12.25
C ASP A 84 -10.72 14.44 10.72
N TRP A 85 -9.50 14.66 10.19
CA TRP A 85 -9.23 14.54 8.75
C TRP A 85 -9.48 13.11 8.24
N ILE A 86 -9.02 12.09 8.97
CA ILE A 86 -9.26 10.68 8.60
C ILE A 86 -10.74 10.35 8.73
N ARG A 87 -11.31 10.70 9.89
CA ARG A 87 -12.68 10.39 10.27
C ARG A 87 -13.68 10.98 9.28
N ASP A 88 -13.53 12.25 8.92
CA ASP A 88 -14.52 12.98 8.11
C ASP A 88 -14.18 13.04 6.61
N SER A 89 -13.09 12.39 6.18
CA SER A 89 -12.79 12.19 4.76
C SER A 89 -13.82 11.30 4.06
N ASP A 90 -13.89 11.40 2.72
CA ASP A 90 -14.66 10.49 1.87
C ASP A 90 -13.91 9.17 1.57
N ALA A 91 -12.75 8.94 2.19
CA ALA A 91 -11.95 7.73 1.95
C ALA A 91 -12.71 6.46 2.34
N GLU A 92 -12.82 5.52 1.42
CA GLU A 92 -13.50 4.23 1.62
C GLU A 92 -12.69 3.26 2.51
N MET A 93 -11.37 3.41 2.55
CA MET A 93 -10.46 2.52 3.25
C MET A 93 -9.40 3.32 4.00
N VAL A 94 -9.07 2.90 5.22
CA VAL A 94 -8.08 3.54 6.11
C VAL A 94 -7.06 2.51 6.59
N HIS A 95 -5.77 2.86 6.55
CA HIS A 95 -4.69 2.05 7.10
C HIS A 95 -4.43 2.39 8.57
N TYR A 96 -4.13 1.37 9.37
CA TYR A 96 -3.87 1.52 10.80
C TYR A 96 -2.48 1.01 11.16
N LEU A 97 -1.63 1.90 11.66
CA LEU A 97 -0.26 1.71 12.16
C LEU A 97 0.75 1.11 11.17
N ASN A 98 1.87 1.81 11.00
CA ASN A 98 2.98 1.41 10.13
C ASN A 98 4.14 0.86 10.95
N GLU A 99 4.46 -0.42 10.86
CA GLU A 99 5.52 -1.07 11.64
C GLU A 99 5.51 -0.67 13.15
N PRO A 100 4.36 -0.81 13.85
CA PRO A 100 4.22 -0.38 15.24
C PRO A 100 5.23 -1.06 16.19
N GLU A 101 5.68 -2.27 15.86
CA GLU A 101 6.70 -3.02 16.59
C GLU A 101 8.06 -2.31 16.60
N ARG A 102 8.33 -1.47 15.59
CA ARG A 102 9.55 -0.66 15.47
C ARG A 102 9.41 0.74 16.07
N GLN A 103 8.20 1.10 16.52
CA GLN A 103 7.88 2.41 17.09
C GLN A 103 7.63 2.37 18.61
N GLY A 104 7.85 1.21 19.25
CA GLY A 104 7.61 1.05 20.70
C GLY A 104 6.13 1.07 21.07
N ILE A 105 5.23 0.79 20.12
CA ILE A 105 3.80 0.63 20.38
C ILE A 105 3.55 -0.83 20.73
N SER A 106 2.96 -1.10 21.89
CA SER A 106 2.58 -2.47 22.28
C SER A 106 1.37 -2.96 21.47
N PRO A 107 1.25 -4.28 21.20
CA PRO A 107 0.05 -4.82 20.56
C PRO A 107 -1.20 -4.63 21.42
N GLU A 108 -1.07 -4.58 22.75
CA GLU A 108 -2.16 -4.31 23.69
C GLU A 108 -2.70 -2.88 23.56
N ASP A 109 -1.80 -1.88 23.52
CA ASP A 109 -2.20 -0.50 23.33
C ASP A 109 -2.85 -0.30 21.96
N ALA A 110 -2.23 -0.85 20.91
CA ALA A 110 -2.76 -0.79 19.55
C ALA A 110 -4.15 -1.44 19.44
N ALA A 111 -4.36 -2.62 20.02
CA ALA A 111 -5.66 -3.28 20.06
C ALA A 111 -6.67 -2.46 20.88
N GLY A 112 -6.20 -1.83 21.97
CA GLY A 112 -7.00 -0.94 22.80
C GLY A 112 -7.55 0.27 22.03
N TRP A 113 -6.71 0.99 21.27
CA TRP A 113 -7.18 2.13 20.47
C TRP A 113 -8.06 1.65 19.31
N TRP A 114 -7.71 0.53 18.70
CA TRP A 114 -8.45 -0.08 17.61
C TRP A 114 -9.90 -0.38 18.00
N LEU A 115 -10.10 -1.14 19.08
CA LEU A 115 -11.42 -1.56 19.53
C LEU A 115 -12.24 -0.43 20.16
N LYS A 116 -11.58 0.52 20.86
CA LYS A 116 -12.29 1.61 21.56
C LYS A 116 -12.65 2.79 20.66
N LYS A 117 -11.88 3.03 19.60
CA LYS A 117 -12.01 4.24 18.79
C LYS A 117 -12.04 3.96 17.29
N VAL A 118 -11.06 3.24 16.74
CA VAL A 118 -10.95 3.05 15.28
C VAL A 118 -12.15 2.30 14.70
N VAL A 119 -12.44 1.12 15.22
CA VAL A 119 -13.55 0.28 14.74
C VAL A 119 -14.91 0.96 14.91
N PRO A 120 -15.29 1.49 16.10
CA PRO A 120 -16.60 2.12 16.26
C PRO A 120 -16.78 3.37 15.40
N GLU A 121 -15.78 4.24 15.31
CA GLU A 121 -15.93 5.54 14.64
C GLU A 121 -15.79 5.47 13.12
N LEU A 122 -14.87 4.64 12.61
CA LEU A 122 -14.59 4.57 11.17
C LEU A 122 -15.43 3.49 10.48
N ARG A 123 -15.42 2.27 10.99
CA ARG A 123 -16.24 1.19 10.40
C ARG A 123 -17.69 1.29 10.86
N GLY A 124 -17.93 1.34 12.17
CA GLY A 124 -19.28 1.30 12.74
C GLY A 124 -20.17 2.47 12.31
N LYS A 125 -19.66 3.71 12.42
CA LYS A 125 -20.45 4.92 12.11
C LYS A 125 -20.36 5.39 10.66
N ARG A 126 -19.31 5.02 9.93
CA ARG A 126 -19.03 5.58 8.59
C ARG A 126 -18.85 4.53 7.50
N GLY A 127 -18.90 3.25 7.82
CA GLY A 127 -18.78 2.17 6.84
C GLY A 127 -17.43 2.07 6.15
N LYS A 128 -16.37 2.70 6.70
CA LYS A 128 -15.02 2.61 6.14
C LYS A 128 -14.47 1.19 6.34
N LYS A 129 -13.76 0.69 5.33
CA LYS A 129 -12.95 -0.54 5.46
C LYS A 129 -11.63 -0.23 6.17
N LEU A 130 -11.13 -1.17 6.96
CA LEU A 130 -9.94 -0.97 7.77
C LEU A 130 -8.86 -2.00 7.41
N VAL A 131 -7.70 -1.50 7.02
CA VAL A 131 -6.47 -2.28 6.94
C VAL A 131 -5.83 -2.28 8.32
N GLY A 132 -5.52 -3.48 8.83
CA GLY A 132 -4.84 -3.62 10.12
C GLY A 132 -3.38 -3.12 10.09
N PRO A 133 -2.66 -3.27 11.23
CA PRO A 133 -1.23 -3.01 11.33
C PRO A 133 -0.42 -3.72 10.25
N ALA A 134 0.44 -2.96 9.58
CA ALA A 134 1.41 -3.51 8.65
C ALA A 134 2.78 -3.58 9.32
N CYS A 135 3.09 -4.76 9.87
CA CYS A 135 4.36 -5.03 10.53
C CYS A 135 5.42 -5.45 9.51
N ALA A 136 6.69 -5.33 9.87
CA ALA A 136 7.77 -5.88 9.05
C ALA A 136 7.71 -7.41 8.94
N SER A 137 8.27 -7.95 7.86
CA SER A 137 8.33 -9.39 7.59
C SER A 137 9.42 -10.13 8.37
N ASP A 138 9.64 -9.75 9.62
CA ASP A 138 10.62 -10.35 10.54
C ASP A 138 9.95 -10.94 11.78
N GLU A 139 10.73 -11.65 12.61
CA GLU A 139 10.19 -12.35 13.78
C GLU A 139 9.55 -11.40 14.81
N ALA A 140 10.02 -10.15 14.90
CA ALA A 140 9.44 -9.17 15.80
C ALA A 140 8.06 -8.72 15.31
N GLY A 141 7.94 -8.44 14.00
CA GLY A 141 6.67 -8.13 13.36
C GLY A 141 5.67 -9.27 13.45
N ASP A 142 6.11 -10.50 13.19
CA ASP A 142 5.26 -11.70 13.26
C ASP A 142 4.68 -11.93 14.66
N ARG A 143 5.51 -11.78 15.71
CA ARG A 143 5.04 -11.91 17.10
C ARG A 143 4.09 -10.79 17.48
N TRP A 144 4.41 -9.55 17.12
CA TRP A 144 3.58 -8.40 17.42
C TRP A 144 2.19 -8.55 16.79
N LEU A 145 2.15 -8.89 15.50
CA LEU A 145 0.90 -9.05 14.76
C LEU A 145 0.06 -10.20 15.28
N ALA A 146 0.68 -11.33 15.65
CA ALA A 146 -0.04 -12.46 16.24
C ALA A 146 -0.77 -12.06 17.53
N THR A 147 -0.11 -11.32 18.43
CA THR A 147 -0.74 -10.82 19.65
C THR A 147 -1.85 -9.82 19.35
N PHE A 148 -1.63 -8.86 18.45
CA PHE A 148 -2.67 -7.91 18.06
C PHE A 148 -3.91 -8.61 17.50
N MET A 149 -3.73 -9.54 16.56
CA MET A 149 -4.81 -10.30 15.93
C MET A 149 -5.57 -11.18 16.94
N GLU A 150 -4.86 -11.80 17.89
CA GLU A 150 -5.50 -12.55 18.98
C GLU A 150 -6.37 -11.64 19.87
N LEU A 151 -5.89 -10.45 20.20
CA LEU A 151 -6.62 -9.50 21.06
C LEU A 151 -7.87 -8.96 20.38
N VAL A 152 -7.77 -8.52 19.12
CA VAL A 152 -8.92 -7.96 18.40
C VAL A 152 -9.92 -9.04 18.01
N GLY A 153 -9.46 -10.27 17.74
CA GLY A 153 -10.33 -11.41 17.41
C GLY A 153 -11.23 -11.87 18.57
N LYS A 154 -10.97 -11.44 19.81
CA LYS A 154 -11.84 -11.69 20.97
C LYS A 154 -13.10 -10.82 20.98
N SER A 155 -13.15 -9.77 20.16
CA SER A 155 -14.30 -8.88 20.04
C SER A 155 -15.10 -9.17 18.78
N GLU A 156 -16.43 -9.14 18.88
CA GLU A 156 -17.30 -9.24 17.72
C GLU A 156 -17.01 -8.10 16.74
N ASN A 157 -16.82 -8.43 15.46
CA ASN A 157 -16.40 -7.48 14.44
C ASN A 157 -15.11 -6.72 14.83
N GLY A 158 -14.22 -7.35 15.60
CA GLY A 158 -12.95 -6.77 16.01
C GLY A 158 -11.85 -6.91 14.96
N ASN A 159 -11.89 -7.93 14.10
CA ASN A 159 -10.87 -8.14 13.08
C ASN A 159 -10.82 -6.99 12.04
N PRO A 160 -9.64 -6.73 11.44
CA PRO A 160 -9.51 -5.90 10.24
C PRO A 160 -10.31 -6.47 9.06
N ASP A 161 -10.68 -5.60 8.13
CA ASP A 161 -11.29 -6.04 6.86
C ASP A 161 -10.20 -6.55 5.89
N PHE A 162 -8.98 -5.99 6.00
CA PHE A 162 -7.79 -6.45 5.30
C PHE A 162 -6.59 -6.54 6.24
N LEU A 163 -5.72 -7.52 6.00
CA LEU A 163 -4.43 -7.61 6.67
C LEU A 163 -3.41 -6.73 5.94
N GLY A 164 -2.73 -5.84 6.67
CA GLY A 164 -1.60 -5.07 6.16
C GLY A 164 -0.32 -5.93 6.13
N VAL A 165 0.43 -5.87 5.03
CA VAL A 165 1.66 -6.66 4.86
C VAL A 165 2.77 -5.82 4.25
N HIS A 166 3.94 -5.81 4.89
CA HIS A 166 5.18 -5.29 4.32
C HIS A 166 6.10 -6.45 3.93
N TYR A 167 6.88 -6.28 2.87
CA TYR A 167 7.91 -7.26 2.50
C TYR A 167 9.07 -6.64 1.71
N TYR A 168 10.30 -6.89 2.13
CA TYR A 168 11.50 -6.40 1.47
C TYR A 168 12.55 -7.52 1.35
N SER A 169 12.86 -7.95 0.13
CA SER A 169 13.84 -9.01 -0.16
C SER A 169 14.19 -9.06 -1.65
N GLY A 170 15.25 -9.78 -2.04
CA GLY A 170 15.55 -10.11 -3.44
C GLY A 170 14.99 -11.47 -3.90
N ASP A 171 14.44 -12.29 -3.00
CA ASP A 171 13.96 -13.64 -3.31
C ASP A 171 12.45 -13.64 -3.66
N LEU A 172 12.17 -13.78 -4.96
CA LEU A 172 10.82 -13.81 -5.54
C LEU A 172 9.96 -14.96 -4.98
N GLU A 173 10.52 -16.15 -4.86
CA GLU A 173 9.73 -17.31 -4.44
C GLU A 173 9.51 -17.29 -2.92
N HIS A 174 10.45 -16.74 -2.16
CA HIS A 174 10.22 -16.46 -0.75
C HIS A 174 9.13 -15.39 -0.57
N ALA A 175 9.11 -14.34 -1.40
CA ALA A 175 8.06 -13.31 -1.34
C ALA A 175 6.67 -13.92 -1.52
N LYS A 176 6.49 -14.76 -2.55
CA LYS A 176 5.21 -15.46 -2.79
C LYS A 176 4.80 -16.33 -1.61
N ARG A 177 5.74 -17.12 -1.07
CA ARG A 177 5.47 -17.99 0.09
C ARG A 177 5.10 -17.19 1.34
N TYR A 178 5.81 -16.10 1.62
CA TYR A 178 5.52 -15.24 2.76
C TYR A 178 4.15 -14.58 2.63
N ILE A 179 3.86 -13.96 1.49
CA ILE A 179 2.57 -13.30 1.27
C ILE A 179 1.41 -14.31 1.37
N ALA A 180 1.55 -15.49 0.76
CA ALA A 180 0.55 -16.55 0.86
C ALA A 180 0.35 -17.05 2.30
N SER A 181 1.44 -17.25 3.06
CA SER A 181 1.34 -17.73 4.44
C SER A 181 0.62 -16.74 5.36
N MET A 182 0.72 -15.43 5.10
CA MET A 182 -0.03 -14.41 5.85
C MET A 182 -1.53 -14.51 5.60
N HIS A 183 -1.95 -14.74 4.35
CA HIS A 183 -3.35 -14.99 4.01
C HIS A 183 -3.85 -16.29 4.67
N GLU A 184 -3.11 -17.38 4.57
CA GLU A 184 -3.46 -18.68 5.15
C GLU A 184 -3.57 -18.62 6.68
N LYS A 185 -2.66 -17.90 7.35
CA LYS A 185 -2.59 -17.79 8.82
C LYS A 185 -3.79 -17.05 9.41
N TYR A 186 -4.24 -15.96 8.77
CA TYR A 186 -5.28 -15.08 9.33
C TYR A 186 -6.62 -15.15 8.60
N GLY A 187 -6.69 -15.77 7.42
CA GLY A 187 -7.93 -15.93 6.65
C GLY A 187 -8.52 -14.62 6.13
N LEU A 188 -7.72 -13.55 6.06
CA LEU A 188 -8.15 -12.22 5.60
C LEU A 188 -7.56 -11.91 4.21
N PRO A 189 -8.28 -11.17 3.35
CA PRO A 189 -7.68 -10.59 2.16
C PRO A 189 -6.57 -9.60 2.55
N LEU A 190 -5.59 -9.44 1.67
CA LEU A 190 -4.37 -8.67 1.96
C LEU A 190 -4.38 -7.31 1.27
N SER A 191 -3.86 -6.31 1.98
CA SER A 191 -3.28 -5.10 1.41
C SER A 191 -1.77 -5.19 1.61
N VAL A 192 -1.02 -5.43 0.53
CA VAL A 192 0.46 -5.46 0.58
C VAL A 192 0.95 -4.01 0.52
N SER A 193 0.86 -3.31 1.65
CA SER A 193 1.00 -1.85 1.72
C SER A 193 2.40 -1.35 1.39
N GLU A 194 3.43 -2.18 1.54
CA GLU A 194 4.79 -1.87 1.06
C GLU A 194 5.52 -3.12 0.56
N ILE A 195 6.09 -3.03 -0.64
CA ILE A 195 6.98 -4.06 -1.16
C ILE A 195 8.07 -3.48 -2.05
N ALA A 196 9.30 -4.00 -1.92
CA ALA A 196 10.38 -3.70 -2.88
C ALA A 196 11.45 -4.79 -2.89
N SER A 197 12.16 -4.88 -4.02
CA SER A 197 13.42 -5.61 -4.08
C SER A 197 14.55 -4.82 -3.42
N ILE A 198 15.33 -5.48 -2.58
CA ILE A 198 16.55 -4.89 -1.97
C ILE A 198 17.83 -5.25 -2.75
N SER A 199 17.71 -5.98 -3.88
CA SER A 199 18.85 -6.25 -4.75
C SER A 199 19.41 -4.96 -5.33
N ARG A 200 20.73 -4.88 -5.44
CA ARG A 200 21.44 -3.73 -6.06
C ARG A 200 21.62 -3.92 -7.57
N ASP A 201 21.24 -5.07 -8.13
CA ASP A 201 21.21 -5.32 -9.57
C ASP A 201 19.84 -4.94 -10.15
N GLY A 202 19.83 -3.96 -11.05
CA GLY A 202 18.59 -3.47 -11.68
C GLY A 202 17.82 -4.53 -12.46
N LYS A 203 18.48 -5.53 -13.05
CA LYS A 203 17.79 -6.64 -13.74
C LYS A 203 17.10 -7.58 -12.76
N GLU A 204 17.70 -7.80 -11.60
CA GLU A 204 17.07 -8.59 -10.55
C GLU A 204 15.88 -7.86 -9.94
N VAL A 205 15.99 -6.56 -9.73
CA VAL A 205 14.88 -5.70 -9.29
C VAL A 205 13.74 -5.75 -10.30
N GLU A 206 14.02 -5.50 -11.59
CA GLU A 206 13.00 -5.53 -12.65
C GLU A 206 12.28 -6.89 -12.70
N ARG A 207 13.03 -8.00 -12.69
CA ARG A 207 12.46 -9.36 -12.70
C ARG A 207 11.61 -9.62 -11.46
N PHE A 208 12.09 -9.23 -10.28
CA PHE A 208 11.34 -9.39 -9.04
C PHE A 208 10.03 -8.62 -9.09
N THR A 209 10.09 -7.35 -9.48
CA THR A 209 8.93 -6.45 -9.54
C THR A 209 7.90 -6.90 -10.55
N GLU A 210 8.32 -7.25 -11.77
CA GLU A 210 7.42 -7.74 -12.82
C GLU A 210 6.75 -9.05 -12.40
N LYS A 211 7.54 -10.07 -12.02
CA LYS A 211 7.00 -11.41 -11.74
C LYS A 211 6.20 -11.51 -10.47
N LEU A 212 6.48 -10.67 -9.47
CA LEU A 212 5.64 -10.61 -8.29
C LEU A 212 4.34 -9.84 -8.56
N SER A 213 4.37 -8.79 -9.39
CA SER A 213 3.14 -8.09 -9.80
C SER A 213 2.21 -9.01 -10.60
N GLU A 214 2.73 -9.76 -11.59
CA GLU A 214 1.96 -10.77 -12.35
C GLU A 214 1.29 -11.80 -11.41
N TRP A 215 2.05 -12.28 -10.43
CA TRP A 215 1.52 -13.25 -9.46
C TRP A 215 0.46 -12.64 -8.55
N MET A 216 0.67 -11.43 -8.02
CA MET A 216 -0.29 -10.75 -7.15
C MET A 216 -1.56 -10.34 -7.89
N ASP A 217 -1.45 -9.95 -9.16
CA ASP A 217 -2.60 -9.67 -10.04
C ASP A 217 -3.52 -10.90 -10.14
N ALA A 218 -2.95 -12.11 -10.22
CA ALA A 218 -3.69 -13.37 -10.28
C ALA A 218 -4.29 -13.87 -8.95
N GLN A 219 -3.96 -13.27 -7.80
CA GLN A 219 -4.49 -13.71 -6.50
C GLN A 219 -5.76 -12.95 -6.11
N GLU A 220 -6.93 -13.61 -6.09
CA GLU A 220 -8.21 -12.98 -5.74
C GLU A 220 -8.24 -12.38 -4.32
N TRP A 221 -7.45 -12.94 -3.40
CA TRP A 221 -7.35 -12.52 -2.00
C TRP A 221 -6.36 -11.37 -1.78
N ILE A 222 -5.73 -10.84 -2.83
CA ILE A 222 -4.95 -9.59 -2.77
C ILE A 222 -5.83 -8.45 -3.28
N ASP A 223 -6.16 -7.52 -2.38
CA ASP A 223 -7.00 -6.35 -2.70
C ASP A 223 -6.21 -5.27 -3.43
N GLU A 224 -5.03 -4.92 -2.92
CA GLU A 224 -4.08 -4.01 -3.55
C GLU A 224 -2.64 -4.22 -3.03
N TYR A 225 -1.65 -3.73 -3.79
CA TYR A 225 -0.23 -3.78 -3.42
C TYR A 225 0.52 -2.53 -3.85
N GLY A 226 1.42 -2.04 -3.00
CA GLY A 226 2.19 -0.81 -3.21
C GLY A 226 3.70 -1.05 -3.32
N TRP A 227 4.28 -0.71 -4.48
CA TRP A 227 5.73 -0.78 -4.67
C TRP A 227 6.40 0.46 -4.06
N PHE A 228 7.37 0.24 -3.17
CA PHE A 228 8.12 1.31 -2.51
C PHE A 228 9.20 1.90 -3.43
N GLY A 229 9.49 3.19 -3.26
CA GLY A 229 10.58 3.88 -3.98
C GLY A 229 10.14 5.04 -4.90
N CYS A 230 8.87 5.44 -4.88
CA CYS A 230 8.41 6.62 -5.63
C CYS A 230 8.65 7.90 -4.84
N MET A 231 9.92 8.29 -4.77
CA MET A 231 10.43 9.49 -4.11
C MET A 231 11.77 9.89 -4.73
N ALA A 232 12.20 11.15 -4.66
CA ALA A 232 13.38 11.61 -5.39
C ALA A 232 14.73 11.03 -4.88
N HIS A 233 14.75 10.57 -3.63
CA HIS A 233 15.94 10.03 -2.96
C HIS A 233 15.57 8.76 -2.21
N CYS A 234 16.50 7.81 -2.09
CA CYS A 234 16.28 6.62 -1.29
C CYS A 234 15.95 7.00 0.17
N ALA A 235 14.95 6.33 0.74
CA ALA A 235 14.50 6.60 2.10
C ALA A 235 15.60 6.33 3.15
N ASP A 236 16.41 5.30 2.91
CA ASP A 236 17.51 4.86 3.76
C ASP A 236 18.51 3.99 2.96
N ASP A 237 19.54 3.47 3.64
CA ASP A 237 20.53 2.57 3.06
C ASP A 237 20.01 1.14 2.86
N PHE A 238 18.90 0.76 3.51
CA PHE A 238 18.32 -0.58 3.42
C PHE A 238 17.64 -0.81 2.07
N VAL A 239 16.85 0.16 1.59
CA VAL A 239 16.23 0.10 0.27
C VAL A 239 17.25 0.26 -0.86
N SER A 240 16.95 -0.32 -2.02
CA SER A 240 17.85 -0.31 -3.17
C SER A 240 17.68 0.94 -4.04
N PRO A 241 18.75 1.67 -4.40
CA PRO A 241 18.72 2.68 -5.46
C PRO A 241 18.23 2.13 -6.79
N ALA A 242 18.46 0.84 -7.07
CA ALA A 242 17.98 0.21 -8.29
C ALA A 242 16.47 -0.02 -8.29
N ALA A 243 15.82 0.04 -7.13
CA ALA A 243 14.36 -0.07 -6.95
C ALA A 243 13.64 1.29 -6.92
N GLN A 244 14.34 2.39 -7.14
CA GLN A 244 13.72 3.71 -7.23
C GLN A 244 12.73 3.78 -8.39
N LEU A 245 11.53 4.30 -8.09
CA LEU A 245 10.46 4.55 -9.05
C LEU A 245 10.47 5.97 -9.60
N MET A 246 11.21 6.87 -8.93
CA MET A 246 11.42 8.25 -9.36
C MET A 246 12.88 8.65 -9.21
N ASP A 247 13.37 9.43 -10.17
CA ASP A 247 14.72 9.99 -10.13
C ASP A 247 14.79 11.32 -9.37
N ALA A 248 16.02 11.82 -9.23
CA ALA A 248 16.30 13.05 -8.49
C ALA A 248 15.67 14.29 -9.13
N ASP A 249 15.21 14.26 -10.40
CA ASP A 249 14.53 15.36 -11.10
C ASP A 249 13.01 15.21 -11.11
N GLY A 250 12.49 14.12 -10.53
CA GLY A 250 11.07 13.86 -10.37
C GLY A 250 10.48 13.15 -11.58
N GLN A 251 11.32 12.60 -12.46
CA GLN A 251 10.87 11.78 -13.58
C GLN A 251 10.70 10.34 -13.12
N PHE A 252 9.64 9.69 -13.59
CA PHE A 252 9.45 8.26 -13.37
C PHE A 252 10.58 7.46 -14.04
N THR A 253 11.10 6.46 -13.33
CA THR A 253 12.15 5.56 -13.83
C THR A 253 11.57 4.52 -14.80
N PRO A 254 12.40 3.77 -15.53
CA PRO A 254 11.93 2.63 -16.32
C PRO A 254 11.12 1.60 -15.50
N LEU A 255 11.47 1.40 -14.22
CA LEU A 255 10.76 0.49 -13.32
C LEU A 255 9.33 0.97 -13.02
N MET A 256 9.14 2.26 -12.76
CA MET A 256 7.80 2.84 -12.60
C MET A 256 6.98 2.75 -13.90
N ARG A 257 7.62 3.01 -15.05
CA ARG A 257 6.97 2.82 -16.35
C ARG A 257 6.57 1.37 -16.62
N LEU A 258 7.31 0.39 -16.09
CA LEU A 258 6.91 -1.02 -16.13
C LEU A 258 5.64 -1.25 -15.28
N LEU A 259 5.57 -0.67 -14.08
CA LEU A 259 4.38 -0.75 -13.22
C LEU A 259 3.14 -0.05 -13.78
N MET A 260 3.32 0.94 -14.67
CA MET A 260 2.22 1.63 -15.35
C MET A 260 1.61 0.82 -16.50
N LYS A 261 2.23 -0.28 -16.94
CA LYS A 261 1.69 -1.12 -18.01
C LYS A 261 0.60 -2.05 -17.45
N THR A 262 -0.45 -2.25 -18.23
CA THR A 262 -1.48 -3.26 -17.98
C THR A 262 -0.98 -4.62 -18.50
N SER A 263 -1.13 -5.67 -17.69
CA SER A 263 -0.87 -7.06 -18.09
C SER A 263 -2.00 -7.65 -18.91
#